data_AF-A0A0S6X8K7-F1
#
_entry.id   AF-A0A0S6X8K7-F1
#
_cell.length_a   1.000
_cell.length_b   1.000
_cell.length_c   1.000
_cell.angle_alpha   90.00
_cell.angle_beta   90.00
_cell.angle_gamma   90.00
#
_symmetry.space_group_name_H-M   'P 1'
#
loop_
_entity.id
_entity.type
_entity.pdbx_description
1 polymer ?
#
loop_
_entity_poly.entity_id
_entity_poly.type
_entity_poly.pdbx_seq_one_letter_code
_entity_poly.pdbx_strand_id
1 'polypeptide(L)'
;MEVDVTSDHESMNRTLQDAAWNEPDLQLGQGVIALDKEFSADADLPEAQSWPWDNRKSIYLLMSEHELHCVHALREYINDNHDHIPVKQQFWSYGHMIHCLNLLRTSVMCNADDTPLRTGNDELIKAGGVFSRMCYDWSKLRTWTRERSACYRPVYREDNNYPELERYKFCPDGSQPWMEI
;
A
#
# COMPACT_ATOMS: atom_id res chain seq x y z
N MET A 1 -10.98 -18.15 0.90
CA MET A 1 -9.51 -18.29 0.93
C MET A 1 -9.14 -18.47 2.38
N GLU A 2 -8.64 -19.64 2.77
CA GLU A 2 -8.13 -19.85 4.13
C GLU A 2 -6.91 -18.94 4.32
N VAL A 3 -6.86 -18.25 5.47
CA VAL A 3 -5.70 -17.43 5.84
C VAL A 3 -4.74 -18.36 6.57
N ASP A 4 -3.62 -18.68 5.94
CA ASP A 4 -2.54 -19.44 6.58
C ASP A 4 -2.03 -18.66 7.80
N VAL A 5 -1.99 -19.34 8.94
CA VAL A 5 -1.67 -18.74 10.25
C VAL A 5 -0.17 -18.57 10.44
N THR A 6 0.64 -19.18 9.57
CA THR A 6 2.10 -18.98 9.53
C THR A 6 2.49 -18.44 8.17
N SER A 7 2.76 -17.15 8.11
CA SER A 7 3.25 -16.50 6.90
C SER A 7 4.72 -16.13 7.08
N ASP A 8 5.53 -16.26 6.02
CA ASP A 8 6.93 -15.79 6.06
C ASP A 8 7.03 -14.28 6.39
N HIS A 9 5.93 -13.53 6.23
CA HIS A 9 5.78 -12.14 6.66
C HIS A 9 6.08 -11.90 8.16
N GLU A 10 5.83 -12.87 9.05
CA GLU A 10 6.12 -12.79 10.49
C GLU A 10 7.42 -13.49 10.91
N SER A 11 8.18 -14.04 9.95
CA SER A 11 9.43 -14.74 10.23
C SER A 11 10.46 -13.82 10.88
N MET A 12 11.12 -14.29 11.95
CA MET A 12 12.28 -13.62 12.55
C MET A 12 13.56 -13.76 11.69
N ASN A 13 13.54 -14.63 10.69
CA ASN A 13 14.61 -14.71 9.70
C ASN A 13 14.40 -13.60 8.66
N ARG A 14 15.22 -12.54 8.76
CA ARG A 14 15.11 -11.35 7.88
C ARG A 14 15.17 -11.64 6.40
N THR A 15 15.89 -12.67 5.95
CA THR A 15 15.92 -13.04 4.53
C THR A 15 14.57 -13.58 4.04
N LEU A 16 13.93 -14.45 4.80
CA LEU A 16 12.59 -14.98 4.46
C LEU A 16 11.54 -13.87 4.54
N GLN A 17 11.62 -13.06 5.60
CA GLN A 17 10.72 -11.95 5.81
C GLN A 17 10.84 -10.91 4.69
N ASP A 18 12.05 -10.46 4.35
CA ASP A 18 12.26 -9.49 3.28
C ASP A 18 11.79 -10.03 1.92
N ALA A 19 11.94 -11.33 1.65
CA ALA A 19 11.42 -11.94 0.43
C ALA A 19 9.89 -11.89 0.36
N ALA A 20 9.20 -12.23 1.45
CA ALA A 20 7.74 -12.18 1.54
C ALA A 20 7.20 -10.74 1.38
N TRP A 21 7.82 -9.77 2.05
CA TRP A 21 7.39 -8.36 1.95
C TRP A 21 7.75 -7.67 0.62
N ASN A 22 8.59 -8.28 -0.21
CA ASN A 22 8.92 -7.81 -1.56
C ASN A 22 7.94 -8.30 -2.64
N GLU A 23 6.84 -8.95 -2.26
CA GLU A 23 5.79 -9.36 -3.19
C GLU A 23 5.30 -8.16 -4.05
N PRO A 24 5.14 -8.36 -5.38
CA PRO A 24 4.70 -7.28 -6.28
C PRO A 24 3.36 -6.64 -5.88
N ASP A 25 2.49 -7.42 -5.26
CA ASP A 25 1.15 -6.98 -4.84
C ASP A 25 1.17 -6.12 -3.56
N LEU A 26 2.32 -5.94 -2.91
CA LEU A 26 2.51 -5.02 -1.78
C LEU A 26 3.15 -3.68 -2.21
N GLN A 27 3.46 -3.52 -3.50
CA GLN A 27 4.14 -2.33 -4.02
C GLN A 27 3.14 -1.19 -4.31
N LEU A 28 3.39 0.00 -3.76
CA LEU A 28 2.52 1.19 -3.83
C LEU A 28 2.08 1.58 -5.26
N GLY A 29 2.92 1.33 -6.27
CA GLY A 29 2.64 1.71 -7.66
C GLY A 29 1.34 1.14 -8.23
N GLN A 30 0.91 -0.02 -7.73
CA GLN A 30 -0.31 -0.70 -8.19
C GLN A 30 -1.61 0.02 -7.81
N GLY A 31 -1.55 0.94 -6.83
CA GLY A 31 -2.71 1.64 -6.31
C GLY A 31 -2.97 3.03 -6.86
N VAL A 32 -2.06 3.54 -7.69
CA VAL A 32 -2.17 4.86 -8.29
C VAL A 32 -2.86 4.74 -9.65
N ILE A 33 -4.05 5.30 -9.74
CA ILE A 33 -4.97 5.16 -10.87
C ILE A 33 -5.28 6.51 -11.51
N ALA A 34 -5.58 6.50 -12.81
CA ALA A 34 -6.06 7.65 -13.57
C ALA A 34 -7.53 7.42 -13.95
N LEU A 35 -8.43 8.21 -13.37
CA LEU A 35 -9.87 8.15 -13.60
C LEU A 35 -10.33 9.33 -14.45
N ASP A 36 -11.34 9.13 -15.29
CA ASP A 36 -11.98 10.23 -16.01
C ASP A 36 -12.57 11.25 -15.01
N LYS A 37 -12.40 12.53 -15.31
CA LYS A 37 -12.90 13.61 -14.46
C LYS A 37 -14.43 13.61 -14.35
N GLU A 38 -15.13 13.24 -15.42
CA GLU A 38 -16.58 13.08 -15.43
C GLU A 38 -17.01 11.96 -14.48
N PHE A 39 -16.41 10.78 -14.59
CA PHE A 39 -16.65 9.68 -13.65
C PHE A 39 -16.36 10.07 -12.20
N SER A 40 -15.27 10.80 -11.97
CA SER A 40 -14.88 11.23 -10.62
C SER A 40 -15.90 12.21 -10.02
N ALA A 41 -16.41 13.14 -10.84
CA ALA A 41 -17.44 14.08 -10.42
C ALA A 41 -18.77 13.40 -10.14
N ASP A 42 -19.19 12.45 -11.00
CA ASP A 42 -20.42 11.68 -10.82
C ASP A 42 -20.37 10.80 -9.56
N ALA A 43 -19.18 10.31 -9.20
CA ALA A 43 -18.93 9.53 -8.00
C ALA A 43 -18.68 10.39 -6.73
N ASP A 44 -18.83 11.71 -6.82
CA ASP A 44 -18.58 12.68 -5.74
C ASP A 44 -17.19 12.52 -5.10
N LEU A 45 -16.18 12.19 -5.92
CA LEU A 45 -14.80 12.10 -5.47
C LEU A 45 -14.20 13.51 -5.33
N PRO A 46 -13.36 13.75 -4.31
CA PRO A 46 -12.64 15.01 -4.17
C PRO A 46 -11.80 15.33 -5.41
N GLU A 47 -11.73 16.60 -5.80
CA GLU A 47 -10.89 17.02 -6.93
C GLU A 47 -9.43 16.61 -6.68
N ALA A 48 -8.86 15.91 -7.67
CA ALA A 48 -7.48 15.47 -7.65
C ALA A 48 -6.67 16.02 -8.83
N GLN A 49 -5.35 15.97 -8.70
CA GLN A 49 -4.42 16.44 -9.72
C GLN A 49 -4.67 15.76 -11.07
N SER A 50 -4.45 16.50 -12.16
CA SER A 50 -4.61 15.95 -13.51
C SER A 50 -3.50 14.94 -13.82
N TRP A 51 -3.83 13.88 -14.54
CA TRP A 51 -2.83 12.94 -15.03
C TRP A 51 -1.96 13.61 -16.11
N PRO A 52 -0.62 13.53 -16.05
CA PRO A 52 0.26 14.26 -16.96
C PRO A 52 0.06 13.95 -18.44
N TRP A 53 -0.51 12.78 -18.76
CA TRP A 53 -0.62 12.28 -20.13
C TRP A 53 -2.03 12.42 -20.73
N ASP A 54 -3.06 12.67 -19.91
CA ASP A 54 -4.42 12.99 -20.37
C ASP A 54 -5.09 13.92 -19.35
N ASN A 55 -5.27 15.19 -19.73
CA ASN A 55 -5.84 16.21 -18.85
C ASN A 55 -7.34 16.01 -18.56
N ARG A 56 -8.01 15.07 -19.25
CA ARG A 56 -9.40 14.67 -18.96
C ARG A 56 -9.46 13.69 -17.79
N LYS A 57 -8.31 13.19 -17.33
CA LYS A 57 -8.20 12.26 -16.21
C LYS A 57 -7.55 12.92 -15.00
N SER A 58 -7.91 12.44 -13.81
CA SER A 58 -7.32 12.80 -12.53
C SER A 58 -6.71 11.59 -11.84
N ILE A 59 -5.63 11.81 -11.09
CA ILE A 59 -4.89 10.75 -10.40
C ILE A 59 -5.43 10.56 -8.99
N TYR A 60 -5.72 9.32 -8.62
CA TYR A 60 -6.09 8.92 -7.27
C TYR A 60 -5.18 7.81 -6.75
N LEU A 61 -5.01 7.75 -5.43
CA LEU A 61 -4.42 6.60 -4.74
C LEU A 61 -5.53 5.87 -4.01
N LEU A 62 -5.66 4.57 -4.27
CA LEU A 62 -6.62 3.75 -3.54
C LEU A 62 -6.25 3.63 -2.05
N MET A 63 -7.26 3.73 -1.18
CA MET A 63 -7.07 3.66 0.26
C MET A 63 -6.44 2.35 0.71
N SER A 64 -6.93 1.20 0.23
CA SER A 64 -6.41 -0.12 0.59
C SER A 64 -4.93 -0.31 0.22
N GLU A 65 -4.50 0.33 -0.87
CA GLU A 65 -3.12 0.31 -1.35
C GLU A 65 -2.23 1.21 -0.49
N HIS A 66 -2.77 2.35 -0.08
CA HIS A 66 -2.10 3.26 0.84
C HIS A 66 -1.96 2.64 2.24
N GLU A 67 -2.95 1.89 2.71
CA GLU A 67 -2.88 1.13 3.96
C GLU A 67 -1.77 0.07 3.90
N LEU A 68 -1.71 -0.74 2.83
CA LEU A 68 -0.63 -1.72 2.66
C LEU A 68 0.74 -1.06 2.60
N HIS A 69 0.85 0.08 1.90
CA HIS A 69 2.07 0.89 1.90
C HIS A 69 2.47 1.33 3.31
N CYS A 70 1.53 1.82 4.11
CA CYS A 70 1.76 2.22 5.50
C CYS A 70 2.24 1.03 6.36
N VAL A 71 1.66 -0.16 6.18
CA VAL A 71 2.09 -1.38 6.88
C VAL A 71 3.53 -1.74 6.52
N HIS A 72 3.88 -1.73 5.23
CA HIS A 72 5.25 -1.98 4.79
C HIS A 72 6.22 -0.91 5.32
N ALA A 73 5.83 0.37 5.30
CA ALA A 73 6.66 1.46 5.83
C ALA A 73 6.91 1.33 7.34
N LEU A 74 5.88 0.95 8.12
CA LEU A 74 6.02 0.66 9.55
C LEU A 74 6.95 -0.50 9.81
N ARG A 75 6.86 -1.58 9.02
CA ARG A 75 7.77 -2.73 9.11
C ARG A 75 9.23 -2.28 8.92
N GLU A 76 9.52 -1.55 7.84
CA GLU A 76 10.86 -1.05 7.56
C GLU A 76 11.37 -0.17 8.71
N TYR A 77 10.52 0.71 9.25
CA TYR A 77 10.87 1.55 10.39
C TYR A 77 11.15 0.73 11.67
N ILE A 78 10.35 -0.30 11.96
CA ILE A 78 10.59 -1.22 13.10
C ILE A 78 11.94 -1.91 12.94
N ASN A 79 12.22 -2.40 11.74
CA ASN A 79 13.45 -3.08 11.38
C ASN A 79 14.68 -2.16 11.52
N ASP A 80 14.63 -0.95 10.97
CA ASP A 80 15.68 0.06 11.09
C ASP A 80 15.99 0.38 12.57
N ASN A 81 14.96 0.47 13.42
CA ASN A 81 15.16 0.74 14.85
C ASN A 81 15.71 -0.48 15.60
N HIS A 82 15.25 -1.69 15.27
CA HIS A 82 15.78 -2.94 15.83
C HIS A 82 17.27 -3.12 15.51
N ASP A 83 17.66 -2.82 14.28
CA ASP A 83 19.02 -2.91 13.76
C ASP A 83 19.90 -1.71 14.19
N HIS A 84 19.35 -0.81 15.01
CA HIS A 84 20.01 0.40 15.51
C HIS A 84 20.54 1.33 14.41
N ILE A 85 19.84 1.39 13.27
CA ILE A 85 20.16 2.31 12.18
C ILE A 85 19.98 3.75 12.67
N PRO A 86 21.02 4.61 12.54
CA PRO A 86 20.91 6.01 12.93
C PRO A 86 19.75 6.72 12.22
N VAL A 87 18.97 7.54 12.92
CA VAL A 87 17.78 8.25 12.37
C VAL A 87 18.06 8.96 11.04
N LYS A 88 19.25 9.54 10.87
CA LYS A 88 19.67 10.22 9.63
C LYS A 88 19.88 9.30 8.42
N GLN A 89 19.97 7.99 8.65
CA GLN A 89 20.12 6.93 7.65
C GLN A 89 18.82 6.14 7.45
N GLN A 90 17.83 6.32 8.33
CA GLN A 90 16.52 5.68 8.18
C GLN A 90 15.80 6.26 6.97
N PHE A 91 15.17 5.37 6.22
CA PHE A 91 14.47 5.77 5.00
C PHE A 91 13.18 6.56 5.32
N TRP A 92 12.44 6.11 6.32
CA TRP A 92 11.18 6.72 6.74
C TRP A 92 11.40 7.72 7.86
N SER A 93 10.93 8.95 7.66
CA SER A 93 10.95 9.94 8.72
C SER A 93 9.91 9.63 9.80
N TYR A 94 10.19 10.03 11.04
CA TYR A 94 9.24 9.91 12.15
C TYR A 94 7.88 10.53 11.83
N GLY A 95 7.85 11.71 11.19
CA GLY A 95 6.61 12.38 10.81
C GLY A 95 5.77 11.56 9.82
N HIS A 96 6.42 10.91 8.85
CA HIS A 96 5.75 10.00 7.92
C HIS A 96 5.16 8.80 8.67
N MET A 97 5.89 8.22 9.62
CA MET A 97 5.42 7.05 10.39
C MET A 97 4.23 7.37 11.30
N ILE A 98 4.21 8.56 11.90
CA ILE A 98 3.04 9.02 12.67
C ILE A 98 1.81 9.21 11.77
N HIS A 99 2.00 9.72 10.55
CA HIS A 99 0.92 9.81 9.57
C HIS A 99 0.38 8.43 9.19
N CYS A 100 1.26 7.49 8.83
CA CYS A 100 0.90 6.11 8.51
C CYS A 100 0.14 5.43 9.65
N LEU A 101 0.64 5.57 10.88
CA LEU A 101 0.01 4.98 12.06
C LEU A 101 -1.39 5.54 12.30
N ASN A 102 -1.59 6.85 12.15
CA ASN A 102 -2.91 7.45 12.30
C ASN A 102 -3.87 7.07 11.16
N LEU A 103 -3.37 6.92 9.93
CA LEU A 103 -4.17 6.45 8.80
C LEU A 103 -4.69 5.04 9.05
N LEU A 104 -3.82 4.11 9.44
CA LEU A 104 -4.19 2.73 9.78
C LEU A 104 -5.17 2.68 10.95
N ARG A 105 -4.93 3.48 12.00
CA ARG A 105 -5.89 3.61 13.12
C ARG A 105 -7.26 4.08 12.64
N THR A 106 -7.31 5.10 11.78
CA THR A 106 -8.58 5.63 11.25
C THR A 106 -9.29 4.59 10.40
N SER A 107 -8.57 3.85 9.57
CA SER A 107 -9.13 2.76 8.77
C SER A 107 -9.72 1.65 9.64
N VAL A 108 -9.00 1.20 10.68
CA VAL A 108 -9.52 0.21 11.64
C VAL A 108 -10.78 0.73 12.35
N MET A 109 -10.84 2.02 12.69
CA MET A 109 -12.03 2.61 13.30
C MET A 109 -13.22 2.69 12.33
N CYS A 110 -12.98 2.95 11.04
CA CYS A 110 -14.02 2.93 10.01
C CYS A 110 -14.51 1.50 9.73
N ASN A 111 -13.61 0.53 9.78
CA ASN A 111 -13.88 -0.89 9.52
C ASN A 111 -13.92 -1.67 10.84
N ALA A 112 -14.84 -1.29 11.74
CA ALA A 112 -14.99 -1.91 13.05
C ALA A 112 -15.44 -3.39 12.93
N ASP A 113 -14.47 -4.30 12.82
CA ASP A 113 -14.66 -5.75 12.82
C ASP A 113 -15.19 -6.20 14.21
N ASP A 114 -16.42 -6.72 14.23
CA ASP A 114 -17.12 -7.17 15.43
C ASP A 114 -16.87 -8.64 15.78
N THR A 115 -15.96 -9.32 15.06
CA THR A 115 -15.58 -10.71 15.33
C THR A 115 -15.00 -10.85 16.74
N PRO A 116 -15.64 -11.62 17.65
CA PRO A 116 -15.17 -11.76 19.02
C PRO A 116 -13.89 -12.61 19.07
N LEU A 117 -12.81 -12.04 19.61
CA LEU A 117 -11.55 -12.76 19.82
C LEU A 117 -11.62 -13.62 21.08
N ARG A 118 -11.07 -14.84 21.00
CA ARG A 118 -10.89 -15.71 22.15
C ARG A 118 -9.81 -15.11 23.07
N THR A 119 -10.12 -15.00 24.34
CA THR A 119 -9.15 -14.73 25.41
C THR A 119 -8.79 -16.04 26.11
N GLY A 120 -7.52 -16.20 26.51
CA GLY A 120 -7.03 -17.34 27.28
C GLY A 120 -6.39 -16.88 28.59
N ASN A 121 -6.26 -17.79 29.55
CA ASN A 121 -5.66 -17.52 30.87
C ASN A 121 -4.17 -17.90 30.96
N ASP A 122 -3.57 -18.43 29.89
CA ASP A 122 -2.14 -18.76 29.81
C ASP A 122 -1.38 -17.70 29.02
N GLU A 123 -0.14 -17.38 29.44
CA GLU A 123 0.76 -16.40 28.80
C GLU A 123 1.02 -16.68 27.30
N LEU A 124 0.76 -17.90 26.84
CA LEU A 124 0.93 -18.34 25.45
C LEU A 124 -0.25 -17.98 24.54
N ILE A 125 -1.44 -17.68 25.10
CA ILE A 125 -2.61 -17.28 24.32
C ILE A 125 -2.74 -15.76 24.39
N LYS A 126 -1.99 -15.05 23.53
CA LYS A 126 -2.31 -13.66 23.19
C LYS A 126 -3.74 -13.63 22.63
N ALA A 127 -4.51 -12.58 22.91
CA ALA A 127 -5.87 -12.44 22.36
C ALA A 127 -5.86 -12.70 20.84
N GLY A 128 -6.54 -13.76 20.40
CA GLY A 128 -6.36 -14.27 19.04
C GLY A 128 -6.89 -15.70 18.85
N GLY A 129 -7.14 -16.06 17.59
CA GLY A 129 -7.65 -17.35 17.14
C GLY A 129 -7.87 -17.35 15.63
N VAL A 130 -7.99 -18.53 15.01
CA VAL A 130 -8.36 -18.65 13.59
C VAL A 130 -9.86 -18.37 13.47
N PHE A 131 -10.21 -17.25 12.84
CA PHE A 131 -11.58 -16.89 12.54
C PHE A 131 -11.80 -16.86 11.03
N SER A 132 -12.91 -17.41 10.57
CA SER A 132 -13.33 -17.25 9.19
C SER A 132 -13.75 -15.79 8.98
N ARG A 133 -12.96 -15.03 8.23
CA ARG A 133 -13.30 -13.69 7.78
C ARG A 133 -13.74 -13.72 6.32
N MET A 134 -14.67 -12.86 5.96
CA MET A 134 -14.99 -12.61 4.56
C MET A 134 -14.07 -11.51 4.03
N CYS A 135 -13.11 -11.90 3.20
CA CYS A 135 -12.19 -10.96 2.56
C CYS A 135 -12.74 -10.50 1.21
N TYR A 136 -12.43 -9.26 0.84
CA TYR A 136 -12.59 -8.81 -0.54
C TYR A 136 -11.67 -9.59 -1.47
N ASP A 137 -12.11 -9.77 -2.71
CA ASP A 137 -11.33 -10.44 -3.75
C ASP A 137 -10.31 -9.46 -4.32
N TRP A 138 -9.08 -9.53 -3.79
CA TRP A 138 -7.96 -8.71 -4.23
C TRP A 138 -7.65 -8.87 -5.71
N SER A 139 -7.83 -10.07 -6.29
CA SER A 139 -7.55 -10.28 -7.70
C SER A 139 -8.40 -9.37 -8.60
N LYS A 140 -9.69 -9.21 -8.25
CA LYS A 140 -10.60 -8.31 -8.97
C LYS A 140 -10.24 -6.85 -8.79
N LEU A 141 -9.88 -6.43 -7.59
CA LEU A 141 -9.43 -5.06 -7.33
C LEU A 141 -8.17 -4.74 -8.16
N ARG A 142 -7.20 -5.65 -8.17
CA ARG A 142 -5.94 -5.49 -8.91
C ARG A 142 -6.14 -5.47 -10.41
N THR A 143 -7.04 -6.28 -10.95
CA THR A 143 -7.42 -6.18 -12.36
C THR A 143 -7.99 -4.80 -12.66
N TRP A 144 -8.92 -4.32 -11.82
CA TRP A 144 -9.53 -3.01 -12.00
C TRP A 144 -8.53 -1.85 -11.91
N THR A 145 -7.54 -1.91 -11.01
CA THR A 145 -6.49 -0.87 -10.92
C THR A 145 -5.52 -0.91 -12.08
N ARG A 146 -5.12 -2.10 -12.56
CA ARG A 146 -4.20 -2.24 -13.69
C ARG A 146 -4.79 -1.67 -14.98
N GLU A 147 -6.07 -1.91 -15.24
CA GLU A 147 -6.81 -1.32 -16.37
C GLU A 147 -6.89 0.22 -16.31
N ARG A 148 -6.70 0.80 -15.12
CA ARG A 148 -6.82 2.25 -14.85
C ARG A 148 -5.53 2.83 -14.32
N SER A 149 -4.39 2.18 -14.55
CA SER A 149 -3.14 2.61 -13.95
C SER A 149 -2.77 4.02 -14.40
N ALA A 150 -2.27 4.83 -13.46
CA ALA A 150 -1.62 6.09 -13.79
C ALA A 150 -0.18 5.90 -14.31
N CYS A 151 0.26 4.66 -14.49
CA CYS A 151 1.63 4.31 -14.88
C CYS A 151 2.68 4.76 -13.85
N TYR A 152 2.30 4.81 -12.58
CA TYR A 152 3.13 5.36 -11.53
C TYR A 152 4.01 4.29 -10.86
N ARG A 153 5.28 4.63 -10.60
CA ARG A 153 6.18 3.83 -9.77
C ARG A 153 6.91 4.71 -8.75
N PRO A 154 6.91 4.33 -7.45
CA PRO A 154 7.75 4.98 -6.46
C PRO A 154 9.23 4.66 -6.74
N VAL A 155 10.06 5.67 -6.99
CA VAL A 155 11.52 5.50 -7.24
C VAL A 155 12.36 5.99 -6.06
N TYR A 156 11.71 6.31 -4.94
CA TYR A 156 12.32 6.96 -3.77
C TYR A 156 13.48 6.16 -3.14
N ARG A 157 13.49 4.83 -3.23
CA ARG A 157 14.58 3.98 -2.71
C ARG A 157 15.87 4.08 -3.51
N GLU A 158 15.80 4.46 -4.79
CA GLU A 158 16.95 4.46 -5.70
C GLU A 158 17.54 5.87 -5.88
N ASP A 159 16.66 6.88 -5.99
CA ASP A 159 17.08 8.27 -6.20
C ASP A 159 16.00 9.28 -5.76
N ASN A 160 16.29 10.05 -4.71
CA ASN A 160 15.42 11.12 -4.22
C ASN A 160 15.28 12.30 -5.19
N ASN A 161 16.21 12.44 -6.15
CA ASN A 161 16.17 13.47 -7.19
C ASN A 161 15.52 12.99 -8.48
N TYR A 162 14.94 11.78 -8.50
CA TYR A 162 14.25 11.26 -9.67
C TYR A 162 13.06 12.17 -10.05
N PRO A 163 12.99 12.70 -11.30
CA PRO A 163 11.97 13.68 -11.66
C PRO A 163 10.55 13.14 -11.51
N GLU A 164 9.65 13.96 -10.97
CA GLU A 164 8.28 13.54 -10.65
C GLU A 164 7.53 13.04 -11.90
N LEU A 165 7.69 13.71 -13.04
CA LEU A 165 7.04 13.33 -14.29
C LEU A 165 7.51 11.95 -14.79
N GLU A 166 8.77 11.61 -14.59
CA GLU A 166 9.32 10.31 -15.01
C GLU A 166 8.74 9.15 -14.20
N ARG A 167 8.19 9.41 -13.01
CA ARG A 167 7.54 8.39 -12.19
C ARG A 167 6.26 7.85 -12.81
N TYR A 168 5.66 8.58 -13.76
CA TYR A 168 4.42 8.20 -14.46
C TYR A 168 4.67 7.45 -15.77
N LYS A 169 5.87 6.87 -15.98
CA LYS A 169 6.23 6.15 -17.22
C LYS A 169 6.29 4.62 -17.07
N PHE A 170 5.64 4.06 -16.06
CA PHE A 170 5.68 2.64 -15.72
C PHE A 170 4.30 1.99 -15.85
N CYS A 171 3.77 1.92 -17.07
CA CYS A 171 2.46 1.31 -17.32
C CYS A 171 2.55 -0.23 -17.21
N PRO A 172 1.62 -0.89 -16.48
CA PRO A 172 1.66 -2.34 -16.30
C PRO A 172 1.35 -3.14 -17.58
N ASP A 173 0.65 -2.52 -18.54
CA ASP A 173 0.32 -3.09 -19.85
C ASP A 173 1.37 -2.80 -20.94
N GLY A 174 2.43 -2.06 -20.59
CA GLY A 174 3.48 -1.64 -21.53
C GLY A 174 3.11 -0.47 -22.44
N SER A 175 1.93 0.14 -22.25
CA SER A 175 1.55 1.35 -22.99
C SER A 175 2.50 2.52 -22.70
N GLN A 176 2.59 3.46 -23.64
CA GLN A 176 3.49 4.62 -23.56
C GLN A 176 2.76 5.93 -23.89
N PRO A 177 1.78 6.35 -23.08
CA PRO A 177 0.95 7.52 -23.36
C PRO A 177 1.74 8.84 -23.49
N TRP A 178 2.94 8.93 -22.90
CA TRP A 178 3.84 10.08 -23.05
C TRP A 178 4.48 10.21 -24.44
N MET A 179 4.37 9.20 -25.31
CA MET A 179 4.86 9.23 -26.68
C MET A 179 3.82 9.76 -27.68
N GLU A 180 2.56 9.89 -27.27
CA GLU A 180 1.43 10.31 -28.11
C GLU A 180 1.10 11.80 -28.00
N ILE A 181 1.96 12.56 -27.31
CA ILE A 181 1.80 13.98 -26.98
C ILE A 181 2.49 14.87 -28.01
#